data_AF-A0A935PWY1-F1
#
_entry.id   AF-A0A935PWY1-F1
#
_cell.length_a   1.000
_cell.length_b   1.000
_cell.length_c   1.000
_cell.angle_alpha   90.00
_cell.angle_beta   90.00
_cell.angle_gamma   90.00
#
_symmetry.space_group_name_H-M   'P 1'
#
loop_
_entity.id
_entity.type
_entity.pdbx_description
1 polymer ?
#
loop_
_entity_poly.entity_id
_entity_poly.type
_entity_poly.pdbx_seq_one_letter_code
_entity_poly.pdbx_strand_id
1 'polypeptide(L)'
;MFGYPTLASTYMDAKVLISLVSVALGWLLAQGTAFVKDWWAARKLKAGLLTELEDIEAQLQGVVVMHSRHLQIYANKGMEPAVPIPIHNMFFRQYFKEAFSHLNREQRISYQLIHSTLDSLNAKHGVLEKLLEEFHKERTASPSEERTLATINMWGDRVTAAYKTAMVIRWHILYHKRNPKAPAFDFMGPMHESYIKFEQELDDEVKLILDKAKGITREAFERVYDPNAFLRARGAGSQ
;
A
#
# COMPACT_ATOMS: atom_id res chain seq x y z
N MET A 1 25.09 80.64 9.89
CA MET A 1 25.93 80.07 8.82
C MET A 1 25.34 78.70 8.49
N PHE A 2 24.39 78.66 7.55
CA PHE A 2 23.71 77.41 7.17
C PHE A 2 24.60 76.67 6.17
N GLY A 3 25.26 75.61 6.61
CA GLY A 3 26.03 74.74 5.74
C GLY A 3 25.08 73.97 4.83
N TYR A 4 25.09 74.27 3.54
CA TYR A 4 24.41 73.42 2.56
C TYR A 4 25.09 72.05 2.53
N PRO A 5 24.35 70.94 2.64
CA PRO A 5 24.93 69.62 2.40
C PRO A 5 25.51 69.59 0.99
N THR A 6 26.78 69.23 0.87
CA THR A 6 27.46 69.11 -0.42
C THR A 6 26.83 67.97 -1.21
N LEU A 7 26.63 68.17 -2.53
CA LEU A 7 26.05 67.18 -3.45
C LEU A 7 26.69 65.77 -3.32
N ALA A 8 27.96 65.71 -2.94
CA ALA A 8 28.71 64.48 -2.67
C ALA A 8 28.16 63.66 -1.48
N SER A 9 27.66 64.29 -0.42
CA SER A 9 27.07 63.61 0.75
C SER A 9 25.80 62.85 0.36
N THR A 10 24.87 63.54 -0.32
CA THR A 10 23.62 62.96 -0.83
C THR A 10 23.85 61.81 -1.81
N TYR A 11 24.91 61.89 -2.62
CA TYR A 11 25.25 60.84 -3.59
C TYR A 11 25.86 59.60 -2.93
N MET A 12 26.66 59.79 -1.87
CA MET A 12 27.23 58.71 -1.08
C MET A 12 26.13 57.97 -0.29
N ASP A 13 25.18 58.71 0.28
CA ASP A 13 24.02 58.13 0.98
C ASP A 13 23.12 57.32 0.03
N ALA A 14 22.89 57.81 -1.19
CA ALA A 14 22.15 57.08 -2.23
C ALA A 14 22.84 55.78 -2.64
N LYS A 15 24.17 55.78 -2.77
CA LYS A 15 24.95 54.56 -3.09
C LYS A 15 24.88 53.51 -1.97
N VAL A 16 25.00 53.95 -0.73
CA VAL A 16 24.87 53.07 0.44
C VAL A 16 23.46 52.50 0.53
N LEU A 17 22.43 53.32 0.29
CA LEU A 17 21.04 52.86 0.25
C LEU A 17 20.81 51.83 -0.87
N ILE A 18 21.30 52.09 -2.08
CA ILE A 18 21.20 51.16 -3.21
C ILE A 18 21.94 49.85 -2.90
N SER A 19 23.11 49.90 -2.25
CA SER A 19 23.85 48.69 -1.88
C SER A 19 23.09 47.88 -0.83
N LEU A 20 22.52 48.54 0.19
CA LEU A 20 21.71 47.88 1.22
C LEU A 20 20.45 47.24 0.64
N VAL A 21 19.74 47.94 -0.24
CA VAL A 21 18.56 47.41 -0.94
C VAL A 21 18.95 46.22 -1.82
N SER A 22 20.07 46.29 -2.54
CA SER A 22 20.54 45.18 -3.38
C SER A 22 20.92 43.94 -2.55
N VAL A 23 21.56 44.13 -1.40
CA VAL A 23 21.89 43.04 -0.46
C VAL A 23 20.61 42.44 0.12
N ALA A 24 19.64 43.26 0.54
CA ALA A 24 18.37 42.80 1.08
C ALA A 24 17.55 42.02 0.03
N LEU A 25 17.49 42.50 -1.21
CA LEU A 25 16.85 41.82 -2.33
C LEU A 25 17.55 40.49 -2.65
N GLY A 26 18.88 40.48 -2.70
CA GLY A 26 19.66 39.25 -2.90
C GLY A 26 19.39 38.21 -1.81
N TRP A 27 19.33 38.63 -0.55
CA TRP A 27 19.00 37.75 0.58
C TRP A 27 17.56 37.22 0.50
N LEU A 28 16.57 38.07 0.21
CA LEU A 28 15.18 37.65 0.04
C LEU A 28 15.01 36.67 -1.14
N LEU A 29 15.67 36.90 -2.26
CA LEU A 29 15.64 35.99 -3.42
C LEU A 29 16.29 34.64 -3.09
N ALA A 30 17.38 34.63 -2.32
CA ALA A 30 18.02 33.40 -1.87
C ALA A 30 17.10 32.58 -0.95
N GLN A 31 16.47 33.22 0.04
CA GLN A 31 15.50 32.58 0.94
C GLN A 31 14.27 32.08 0.20
N GLY A 32 13.73 32.88 -0.73
CA GLY A 32 12.61 32.49 -1.57
C GLY A 32 12.93 31.26 -2.43
N THR A 33 14.12 31.20 -3.02
CA THR A 33 14.56 30.05 -3.82
C THR A 33 14.70 28.79 -2.98
N ALA A 34 15.27 28.90 -1.77
CA ALA A 34 15.38 27.79 -0.83
C ALA A 34 13.99 27.25 -0.43
N PHE A 35 13.07 28.15 -0.06
CA PHE A 35 11.69 27.78 0.28
C PHE A 35 10.98 27.06 -0.88
N VAL A 36 11.08 27.59 -2.10
CA VAL A 36 10.47 26.97 -3.29
C VAL A 36 11.06 25.59 -3.55
N LYS A 37 12.38 25.44 -3.42
CA LYS A 37 13.07 24.15 -3.59
C LYS A 37 12.58 23.12 -2.57
N ASP A 38 12.49 23.51 -1.30
CA ASP A 38 12.02 22.62 -0.22
C ASP A 38 10.55 22.24 -0.40
N TRP A 39 9.71 23.20 -0.76
CA TRP A 39 8.30 22.94 -1.07
C TRP A 39 8.15 21.96 -2.25
N TRP A 40 8.95 22.14 -3.31
CA TRP A 40 8.90 21.26 -4.46
C TRP A 40 9.42 19.85 -4.15
N ALA A 41 10.48 19.74 -3.35
CA ALA A 41 10.99 18.46 -2.86
C ALA A 41 9.94 17.72 -2.01
N ALA A 42 9.29 18.42 -1.06
CA ALA A 42 8.22 17.87 -0.25
C ALA A 42 7.04 17.38 -1.11
N ARG A 43 6.65 18.17 -2.12
CA ARG A 43 5.58 17.80 -3.06
C ARG A 43 5.94 16.56 -3.86
N LYS A 44 7.18 16.47 -4.37
CA LYS A 44 7.68 15.31 -5.12
C LYS A 44 7.69 14.04 -4.27
N LEU A 45 8.16 14.12 -3.03
CA LEU A 45 8.20 12.99 -2.09
C LEU A 45 6.79 12.48 -1.76
N LYS A 46 5.86 13.38 -1.46
CA LYS A 46 4.45 13.01 -1.22
C LYS A 46 3.80 12.38 -2.44
N ALA A 47 4.04 12.95 -3.62
CA ALA A 47 3.52 12.40 -4.87
C ALA A 47 4.08 11.00 -5.12
N GLY A 48 5.39 10.79 -4.95
CA GLY A 48 6.01 9.48 -5.14
C GLY A 48 5.49 8.41 -4.17
N LEU A 49 5.29 8.78 -2.89
CA LEU A 49 4.65 7.87 -1.92
C LEU A 49 3.22 7.50 -2.31
N LEU A 50 2.43 8.47 -2.81
CA LEU A 50 1.08 8.18 -3.29
C LEU A 50 1.09 7.27 -4.51
N THR A 51 1.93 7.57 -5.51
CA THR A 51 2.09 6.72 -6.71
C THR A 51 2.47 5.29 -6.32
N GLU A 52 3.38 5.11 -5.36
CA GLU A 52 3.71 3.77 -4.89
C GLU A 52 2.50 3.05 -4.26
N LEU A 53 1.62 3.73 -3.53
CA LEU A 53 0.38 3.11 -3.05
C LEU A 53 -0.54 2.67 -4.19
N GLU A 54 -0.58 3.41 -5.30
CA GLU A 54 -1.35 3.04 -6.49
C GLU A 54 -0.77 1.80 -7.16
N ASP A 55 0.55 1.74 -7.29
CA ASP A 55 1.26 0.60 -7.85
C ASP A 55 1.11 -0.66 -6.96
N ILE A 56 1.15 -0.49 -5.64
CA ILE A 56 0.89 -1.57 -4.68
C ILE A 56 -0.56 -2.05 -4.81
N GLU A 57 -1.54 -1.15 -4.91
CA GLU A 57 -2.96 -1.52 -5.05
C GLU A 57 -3.20 -2.30 -6.34
N ALA A 58 -2.61 -1.86 -7.47
CA ALA A 58 -2.71 -2.55 -8.74
C ALA A 58 -2.10 -3.97 -8.68
N GLN A 59 -0.95 -4.13 -8.02
CA GLN A 59 -0.33 -5.44 -7.81
C GLN A 59 -1.17 -6.33 -6.89
N LEU A 60 -1.74 -5.76 -5.82
CA LEU A 60 -2.61 -6.47 -4.89
C LEU A 60 -3.88 -7.02 -5.57
N GLN A 61 -4.41 -6.35 -6.59
CA GLN A 61 -5.53 -6.90 -7.36
C GLN A 61 -5.19 -8.27 -7.97
N GLY A 62 -3.99 -8.42 -8.55
CA GLY A 62 -3.50 -9.70 -9.05
C GLY A 62 -3.35 -10.75 -7.94
N VAL A 63 -2.79 -10.35 -6.79
CA VAL A 63 -2.63 -11.23 -5.62
C VAL A 63 -3.97 -11.72 -5.08
N VAL A 64 -4.98 -10.84 -5.01
CA VAL A 64 -6.34 -11.18 -4.54
C VAL A 64 -6.99 -12.18 -5.49
N VAL A 65 -6.87 -11.99 -6.80
CA VAL A 65 -7.40 -12.95 -7.80
C VAL A 65 -6.73 -14.32 -7.64
N MET A 66 -5.41 -14.34 -7.48
CA MET A 66 -4.66 -15.58 -7.29
C MET A 66 -5.07 -16.32 -6.01
N HIS A 67 -5.16 -15.61 -4.88
CA HIS A 67 -5.61 -16.21 -3.62
C HIS A 67 -7.08 -16.63 -3.67
N SER A 68 -7.96 -15.90 -4.35
CA SER A 68 -9.34 -16.33 -4.58
C SER A 68 -9.37 -17.67 -5.33
N ARG A 69 -8.53 -17.86 -6.34
CA ARG A 69 -8.39 -19.14 -7.04
C ARG A 69 -7.86 -20.24 -6.11
N HIS A 70 -6.87 -19.92 -5.27
CA HIS A 70 -6.37 -20.88 -4.28
C HIS A 70 -7.46 -21.33 -3.30
N LEU A 71 -8.31 -20.41 -2.82
CA LEU A 71 -9.45 -20.75 -1.96
C LEU A 71 -10.44 -21.66 -2.67
N GLN A 72 -10.72 -21.42 -3.95
CA GLN A 72 -11.60 -22.27 -4.75
C GLN A 72 -11.04 -23.69 -4.92
N ILE A 73 -9.72 -23.82 -5.10
CA ILE A 73 -9.01 -25.11 -5.17
C ILE A 73 -9.03 -25.81 -3.82
N TYR A 74 -8.80 -25.06 -2.73
CA TYR A 74 -8.89 -25.56 -1.35
C TYR A 74 -10.28 -26.15 -1.05
N ALA A 75 -11.36 -25.48 -1.47
CA ALA A 75 -12.73 -25.95 -1.29
C ALA A 75 -12.98 -27.35 -1.91
N ASN A 76 -12.19 -27.73 -2.92
CA ASN A 76 -12.25 -29.03 -3.58
C ASN A 76 -11.15 -29.99 -3.09
N LYS A 77 -10.60 -29.74 -1.89
CA LYS A 77 -9.51 -30.52 -1.28
C LYS A 77 -8.28 -30.59 -2.18
N GLY A 78 -8.01 -29.51 -2.91
CA GLY A 78 -6.83 -29.38 -3.75
C GLY A 78 -5.81 -28.41 -3.15
N MET A 79 -4.66 -28.35 -3.79
CA MET A 79 -3.61 -27.38 -3.51
C MET A 79 -2.98 -26.92 -4.83
N GLU A 80 -2.85 -25.61 -5.00
CA GLU A 80 -2.18 -25.02 -6.17
C GLU A 80 -0.69 -24.88 -5.88
N PRO A 81 0.21 -25.42 -6.73
CA PRO A 81 1.66 -25.31 -6.56
C PRO A 81 2.20 -23.95 -7.04
N ALA A 82 1.52 -22.87 -6.68
CA ALA A 82 1.92 -21.51 -7.03
C ALA A 82 1.68 -20.56 -5.86
N VAL A 83 2.56 -19.56 -5.75
CA VAL A 83 2.47 -18.49 -4.75
C VAL A 83 2.64 -17.15 -5.46
N PRO A 84 1.93 -16.10 -5.04
CA PRO A 84 2.13 -14.78 -5.63
C PRO A 84 3.56 -14.29 -5.45
N ILE A 85 4.04 -13.51 -6.42
CA ILE A 85 5.33 -12.83 -6.35
C ILE A 85 5.26 -11.75 -5.26
N PRO A 86 6.29 -11.59 -4.41
CA PRO A 86 6.36 -10.52 -3.42
C PRO A 86 6.18 -9.14 -4.04
N ILE A 87 5.36 -8.30 -3.42
CA ILE A 87 5.16 -6.91 -3.85
C ILE A 87 6.24 -6.04 -3.22
N HIS A 88 6.94 -5.26 -4.04
CA HIS A 88 8.02 -4.38 -3.59
C HIS A 88 7.52 -2.97 -3.25
N ASN A 89 8.09 -2.38 -2.20
CA ASN A 89 7.85 -1.01 -1.72
C ASN A 89 9.16 -0.19 -1.70
N MET A 90 9.81 -0.10 -2.85
CA MET A 90 11.15 0.50 -2.98
C MET A 90 11.17 2.00 -2.64
N PHE A 91 10.16 2.75 -3.08
CA PHE A 91 10.09 4.19 -2.85
C PHE A 91 9.94 4.50 -1.37
N PHE A 92 9.01 3.84 -0.68
CA PHE A 92 8.85 4.00 0.77
C PHE A 92 10.15 3.62 1.51
N ARG A 93 10.75 2.46 1.21
CA ARG A 93 11.99 2.04 1.89
C ARG A 93 13.13 3.02 1.71
N GLN A 94 13.26 3.62 0.52
CA GLN A 94 14.36 4.53 0.22
C GLN A 94 14.10 5.97 0.71
N TYR A 95 12.89 6.49 0.51
CA TYR A 95 12.61 7.92 0.63
C TYR A 95 11.70 8.29 1.80
N PHE A 96 11.12 7.34 2.54
CA PHE A 96 10.19 7.65 3.62
C PHE A 96 10.85 8.48 4.74
N LYS A 97 12.12 8.25 5.04
CA LYS A 97 12.88 9.06 6.03
C LYS A 97 12.89 10.54 5.66
N GLU A 98 13.10 10.85 4.37
CA GLU A 98 13.11 12.22 3.85
C GLU A 98 11.70 12.81 3.81
N ALA A 99 10.70 12.00 3.44
CA ALA A 99 9.30 12.41 3.42
C ALA A 99 8.72 12.65 4.83
N PHE A 100 9.26 12.00 5.87
CA PHE A 100 8.71 11.95 7.22
C PHE A 100 8.44 13.33 7.83
N SER A 101 9.34 14.30 7.62
CA SER A 101 9.22 15.68 8.12
C SER A 101 8.12 16.48 7.41
N HIS A 102 7.73 16.06 6.22
CA HIS A 102 6.74 16.73 5.39
C HIS A 102 5.33 16.14 5.57
N LEU A 103 5.21 14.97 6.18
CA LEU A 103 3.94 14.29 6.46
C LEU A 103 3.40 14.66 7.84
N ASN A 104 2.07 14.70 7.99
CA ASN A 104 1.47 14.75 9.31
C ASN A 104 1.48 13.38 9.98
N ARG A 105 1.09 13.33 11.26
CA ARG A 105 1.15 12.11 12.07
C ARG A 105 0.30 10.99 11.48
N GLU A 106 -0.89 11.31 11.03
CA GLU A 106 -1.90 10.39 10.51
C GLU A 106 -1.40 9.75 9.22
N GLN A 107 -0.86 10.55 8.30
CA GLN A 107 -0.22 10.07 7.08
C GLN A 107 0.93 9.12 7.39
N ARG A 108 1.82 9.49 8.33
CA ARG A 108 2.96 8.63 8.72
C ARG A 108 2.51 7.28 9.23
N ILE A 109 1.54 7.27 10.15
CA ILE A 109 0.98 6.03 10.71
C ILE A 109 0.35 5.18 9.60
N SER A 110 -0.44 5.81 8.72
CA SER A 110 -1.11 5.10 7.63
C SER A 110 -0.13 4.46 6.65
N TYR A 111 0.92 5.18 6.20
CA TYR A 111 1.97 4.60 5.37
C TYR A 111 2.68 3.45 6.08
N GLN A 112 3.12 3.66 7.32
CA GLN A 112 3.80 2.63 8.10
C GLN A 112 2.95 1.37 8.25
N LEU A 113 1.65 1.52 8.56
CA LEU A 113 0.72 0.41 8.64
C LEU A 113 0.63 -0.34 7.31
N ILE A 114 0.34 0.36 6.20
CA ILE A 114 0.23 -0.25 4.87
C ILE A 114 1.49 -1.05 4.50
N HIS A 115 2.67 -0.44 4.63
CA HIS A 115 3.92 -1.08 4.23
C HIS A 115 4.35 -2.20 5.18
N SER A 116 4.09 -2.08 6.48
CA SER A 116 4.36 -3.16 7.45
C SER A 116 3.45 -4.37 7.22
N THR A 117 2.17 -4.14 6.90
CA THR A 117 1.23 -5.21 6.56
C THR A 117 1.58 -5.86 5.21
N LEU A 118 2.09 -5.08 4.25
CA LEU A 118 2.65 -5.62 2.99
C LEU A 118 3.86 -6.52 3.24
N ASP A 119 4.79 -6.12 4.11
CA ASP A 119 5.92 -6.97 4.50
C ASP A 119 5.43 -8.27 5.17
N SER A 120 4.39 -8.19 6.01
CA SER A 120 3.74 -9.38 6.59
C SER A 120 3.10 -10.28 5.53
N LEU A 121 2.44 -9.71 4.52
CA LEU A 121 1.88 -10.47 3.39
C LEU A 121 2.97 -11.23 2.63
N ASN A 122 4.07 -10.55 2.30
CA ASN A 122 5.22 -11.17 1.62
C ASN A 122 5.83 -12.30 2.46
N ALA A 123 5.91 -12.13 3.79
CA ALA A 123 6.36 -13.20 4.68
C ALA A 123 5.40 -14.40 4.68
N LYS A 124 4.08 -14.18 4.61
CA LYS A 124 3.08 -15.26 4.48
C LYS A 124 3.23 -16.01 3.15
N HIS A 125 3.56 -15.31 2.06
CA HIS A 125 3.86 -15.95 0.77
C HIS A 125 5.07 -16.87 0.89
N GLY A 126 6.16 -16.42 1.52
CA GLY A 126 7.34 -17.28 1.76
C GLY A 126 7.06 -18.51 2.62
N VAL A 127 6.10 -18.43 3.56
CA VAL A 127 5.64 -19.61 4.33
C VAL A 127 4.84 -20.58 3.45
N LEU A 128 3.96 -20.06 2.57
CA LEU A 128 3.21 -20.89 1.62
C LEU A 128 4.14 -21.63 0.66
N GLU A 129 5.17 -20.95 0.14
CA GLU A 129 6.15 -21.53 -0.77
C GLU A 129 6.89 -22.70 -0.13
N LYS A 130 7.39 -22.53 1.09
CA LYS A 130 8.03 -23.61 1.86
C LYS A 130 7.10 -24.79 2.10
N LEU A 131 5.84 -24.52 2.45
CA LEU A 131 4.85 -25.58 2.68
C LEU A 131 4.61 -26.40 1.41
N LEU A 132 4.56 -25.76 0.24
CA LEU A 132 4.43 -26.44 -1.05
C LEU A 132 5.64 -27.31 -1.35
N GLU A 133 6.85 -26.80 -1.14
CA GLU A 133 8.08 -27.58 -1.32
C GLU A 133 8.14 -28.82 -0.43
N GLU A 134 7.79 -28.66 0.85
CA GLU A 134 7.74 -29.75 1.83
C GLU A 134 6.70 -30.80 1.42
N PHE A 135 5.50 -30.37 1.04
CA PHE A 135 4.46 -31.26 0.55
C PHE A 135 4.89 -32.08 -0.67
N HIS A 136 5.57 -31.45 -1.64
CA HIS A 136 6.06 -32.15 -2.83
C HIS A 136 7.11 -33.21 -2.48
N LYS A 137 8.06 -32.89 -1.58
CA LYS A 137 9.07 -33.84 -1.10
C LYS A 137 8.43 -35.02 -0.37
N GLU A 138 7.54 -34.74 0.57
CA GLU A 138 6.88 -35.77 1.38
C GLU A 138 5.97 -36.68 0.54
N ARG A 139 5.15 -36.11 -0.35
CA ARG A 139 4.26 -36.89 -1.21
C ARG A 139 5.01 -37.85 -2.12
N THR A 140 6.21 -37.45 -2.55
CA THR A 140 7.08 -38.29 -3.39
C THR A 140 7.74 -39.41 -2.58
N ALA A 141 8.11 -39.15 -1.33
CA ALA A 141 8.82 -40.10 -0.47
C ALA A 141 7.89 -41.09 0.25
N SER A 142 6.72 -40.65 0.73
CA SER A 142 5.79 -41.46 1.52
C SER A 142 4.35 -40.96 1.35
N PRO A 143 3.63 -41.40 0.30
CA PRO A 143 2.27 -40.97 0.06
C PRO A 143 1.32 -41.48 1.16
N SER A 144 0.71 -40.54 1.88
CA SER A 144 -0.33 -40.80 2.89
C SER A 144 -1.50 -39.86 2.65
N GLU A 145 -2.70 -40.42 2.53
CA GLU A 145 -3.93 -39.64 2.28
C GLU A 145 -4.29 -38.75 3.48
N GLU A 146 -4.15 -39.28 4.70
CA GLU A 146 -4.41 -38.54 5.93
C GLU A 146 -3.48 -37.31 6.07
N ARG A 147 -2.17 -37.51 5.86
CA ARG A 147 -1.20 -36.40 5.89
C ARG A 147 -1.44 -35.41 4.77
N THR A 148 -1.82 -35.89 3.58
CA THR A 148 -2.17 -35.03 2.44
C THR A 148 -3.32 -34.09 2.80
N LEU A 149 -4.40 -34.63 3.38
CA LEU A 149 -5.54 -33.82 3.82
C LEU A 149 -5.17 -32.84 4.93
N ALA A 150 -4.34 -33.25 5.90
CA ALA A 150 -3.86 -32.36 6.96
C ALA A 150 -3.06 -31.18 6.39
N THR A 151 -2.15 -31.43 5.46
CA THR A 151 -1.36 -30.38 4.80
C THR A 151 -2.23 -29.45 3.95
N ILE A 152 -3.23 -30.00 3.24
CA ILE A 152 -4.19 -29.19 2.46
C ILE A 152 -5.00 -28.26 3.36
N ASN A 153 -5.44 -28.73 4.54
CA ASN A 153 -6.14 -27.90 5.50
C ASN A 153 -5.25 -26.78 6.04
N MET A 154 -4.02 -27.11 6.43
CA MET A 154 -3.06 -26.10 6.87
C MET A 154 -2.76 -25.08 5.77
N TRP A 155 -2.61 -25.51 4.51
CA TRP A 155 -2.45 -24.62 3.38
C TRP A 155 -3.67 -23.71 3.19
N GLY A 156 -4.89 -24.25 3.26
CA GLY A 156 -6.14 -23.50 3.17
C GLY A 156 -6.27 -22.39 4.22
N ASP A 157 -5.89 -22.67 5.47
CA ASP A 157 -5.87 -21.67 6.55
C ASP A 157 -4.89 -20.53 6.24
N ARG A 158 -3.70 -20.88 5.73
CA ARG A 158 -2.65 -19.90 5.38
C ARG A 158 -3.04 -19.05 4.18
N VAL A 159 -3.65 -19.66 3.15
CA VAL A 159 -4.19 -18.94 1.98
C VAL A 159 -5.30 -18.00 2.42
N THR A 160 -6.21 -18.43 3.28
CA THR A 160 -7.28 -17.58 3.83
C THR A 160 -6.69 -16.38 4.56
N ALA A 161 -5.70 -16.59 5.42
CA ALA A 161 -5.03 -15.49 6.11
C ALA A 161 -4.32 -14.53 5.13
N ALA A 162 -3.66 -15.05 4.09
CA ALA A 162 -2.99 -14.24 3.08
C ALA A 162 -3.96 -13.43 2.21
N TYR A 163 -5.09 -14.05 1.80
CA TYR A 163 -6.18 -13.39 1.09
C TYR A 163 -6.72 -12.21 1.90
N LYS A 164 -7.07 -12.45 3.17
CA LYS A 164 -7.59 -11.41 4.06
C LYS A 164 -6.58 -10.29 4.26
N THR A 165 -5.31 -10.63 4.49
CA THR A 165 -4.23 -9.64 4.62
C THR A 165 -4.11 -8.77 3.37
N ALA A 166 -4.18 -9.34 2.17
CA ALA A 166 -4.14 -8.58 0.91
C ALA A 166 -5.33 -7.61 0.81
N MET A 167 -6.54 -8.07 1.14
CA MET A 167 -7.75 -7.25 1.14
C MET A 167 -7.69 -6.11 2.16
N VAL A 168 -7.17 -6.36 3.37
CA VAL A 168 -6.94 -5.35 4.41
C VAL A 168 -5.97 -4.27 3.94
N ILE A 169 -4.86 -4.63 3.29
CA ILE A 169 -3.91 -3.65 2.75
C ILE A 169 -4.61 -2.77 1.71
N ARG A 170 -5.38 -3.37 0.80
CA ARG A 170 -6.16 -2.63 -0.20
C ARG A 170 -7.14 -1.67 0.45
N TRP A 171 -7.87 -2.12 1.48
CA TRP A 171 -8.79 -1.27 2.22
C TRP A 171 -8.08 -0.05 2.81
N HIS A 172 -6.94 -0.24 3.47
CA HIS A 172 -6.15 0.87 4.03
C HIS A 172 -5.61 1.83 2.96
N ILE A 173 -5.18 1.32 1.80
CA ILE A 173 -4.75 2.17 0.67
C ILE A 173 -5.93 3.00 0.17
N LEU A 174 -7.09 2.38 -0.07
CA LEU A 174 -8.29 3.08 -0.54
C LEU A 174 -8.75 4.14 0.47
N TYR A 175 -8.71 3.81 1.75
CA TYR A 175 -9.03 4.76 2.82
C TYR A 175 -8.04 5.94 2.83
N HIS A 176 -6.74 5.66 2.70
CA HIS A 176 -5.71 6.71 2.63
C HIS A 176 -5.95 7.65 1.45
N LYS A 177 -6.23 7.10 0.26
CA LYS A 177 -6.48 7.87 -0.96
C LYS A 177 -7.74 8.73 -0.87
N ARG A 178 -8.79 8.24 -0.19
CA ARG A 178 -10.03 9.01 0.06
C ARG A 178 -9.84 10.11 1.10
N ASN A 179 -8.87 9.95 2.01
CA ASN A 179 -8.59 10.86 3.11
C ASN A 179 -7.14 11.39 3.09
N PRO A 180 -6.68 12.00 1.99
CA PRO A 180 -5.24 12.25 1.77
C PRO A 180 -4.65 13.26 2.75
N LYS A 181 -5.48 14.11 3.38
CA LYS A 181 -5.04 15.09 4.38
C LYS A 181 -4.94 14.52 5.78
N ALA A 182 -5.77 13.55 6.13
CA ALA A 182 -5.85 12.99 7.48
C ALA A 182 -6.40 11.57 7.40
N PRO A 183 -5.58 10.58 7.01
CA PRO A 183 -5.99 9.18 7.00
C PRO A 183 -5.95 8.65 8.43
N ALA A 184 -6.80 9.22 9.29
CA ALA A 184 -6.80 8.98 10.72
C ALA A 184 -7.11 7.51 11.01
N PHE A 185 -6.32 6.94 11.93
CA PHE A 185 -6.59 5.66 12.57
C PHE A 185 -7.11 5.95 13.98
N ASP A 186 -8.37 6.36 14.07
CA ASP A 186 -9.03 6.69 15.32
C ASP A 186 -9.71 5.44 15.91
N PHE A 187 -9.23 5.03 17.07
CA PHE A 187 -9.85 3.94 17.81
C PHE A 187 -11.27 4.36 18.22
N MET A 188 -12.26 3.49 17.94
CA MET A 188 -13.69 3.76 18.16
C MET A 188 -14.28 4.94 17.34
N GLY A 189 -13.58 5.41 16.31
CA GLY A 189 -14.12 6.39 15.38
C GLY A 189 -14.83 5.79 14.16
N PRO A 190 -15.36 6.64 13.25
CA PRO A 190 -16.05 6.19 12.05
C PRO A 190 -15.20 5.30 11.14
N MET A 191 -13.89 5.50 11.14
CA MET A 191 -12.97 4.62 10.41
C MET A 191 -12.98 3.20 10.99
N HIS A 192 -12.85 3.09 12.31
CA HIS A 192 -12.86 1.79 12.99
C HIS A 192 -14.18 1.05 12.76
N GLU A 193 -15.32 1.73 12.84
CA GLU A 193 -16.62 1.13 12.51
C GLU A 193 -16.67 0.60 11.06
N SER A 194 -16.22 1.41 10.10
CA SER A 194 -16.14 0.99 8.70
C SER A 194 -15.17 -0.18 8.50
N TYR A 195 -14.10 -0.26 9.27
CA TYR A 195 -13.13 -1.35 9.20
C TYR A 195 -13.70 -2.65 9.77
N ILE A 196 -14.40 -2.61 10.91
CA ILE A 196 -15.07 -3.78 11.48
C ILE A 196 -16.14 -4.33 10.54
N LYS A 197 -16.92 -3.45 9.90
CA LYS A 197 -17.89 -3.87 8.88
C LYS A 197 -17.20 -4.55 7.70
N PHE A 198 -16.10 -3.98 7.23
CA PHE A 198 -15.31 -4.57 6.15
C PHE A 198 -14.74 -5.96 6.53
N GLU A 199 -14.25 -6.16 7.75
CA GLU A 199 -13.78 -7.48 8.22
C GLU A 199 -14.89 -8.53 8.19
N GLN A 200 -16.12 -8.15 8.58
CA GLN A 200 -17.28 -9.05 8.50
C GLN A 200 -17.64 -9.38 7.04
N GLU A 201 -17.69 -8.37 6.17
CA GLU A 201 -17.93 -8.57 4.74
C GLU A 201 -16.87 -9.47 4.09
N LEU A 202 -15.61 -9.36 4.54
CA LEU A 202 -14.49 -10.17 4.08
C LEU A 202 -14.60 -11.64 4.54
N ASP A 203 -15.07 -11.89 5.76
CA ASP A 203 -15.37 -13.24 6.26
C ASP A 203 -16.48 -13.89 5.43
N ASP A 204 -17.55 -13.14 5.15
CA ASP A 204 -18.66 -13.58 4.30
C ASP A 204 -18.21 -13.84 2.85
N GLU A 205 -17.33 -12.99 2.31
CA GLU A 205 -16.75 -13.16 0.97
C GLU A 205 -15.93 -14.46 0.88
N VAL A 206 -15.05 -14.73 1.86
CA VAL A 206 -14.29 -15.99 1.90
C VAL A 206 -15.22 -17.19 1.94
N LYS A 207 -16.23 -17.15 2.81
CA LYS A 207 -17.22 -18.23 2.91
C LYS A 207 -17.96 -18.44 1.58
N LEU A 208 -18.37 -17.35 0.93
CA LEU A 208 -19.03 -17.40 -0.37
C LEU A 208 -18.14 -18.01 -1.46
N ILE A 209 -16.86 -17.66 -1.49
CA ILE A 209 -15.88 -18.24 -2.44
C ILE A 209 -15.78 -19.75 -2.23
N LEU A 210 -15.62 -20.19 -0.98
CA LEU A 210 -15.52 -21.60 -0.64
C LEU A 210 -16.81 -22.36 -0.97
N ASP A 211 -17.97 -21.82 -0.62
CA ASP A 211 -19.26 -22.47 -0.85
C ASP A 211 -19.60 -22.59 -2.34
N LYS A 212 -19.30 -21.56 -3.15
CA LYS A 212 -19.51 -21.59 -4.61
C LYS A 212 -18.58 -22.56 -5.32
N ALA A 213 -17.38 -22.77 -4.77
CA ALA A 213 -16.39 -23.66 -5.37
C ALA A 213 -16.72 -25.15 -5.15
N LYS A 214 -17.49 -25.50 -4.11
CA LYS A 214 -17.85 -26.88 -3.80
C LYS A 214 -18.58 -27.53 -4.98
N GLY A 215 -18.03 -28.64 -5.46
CA GLY A 215 -18.65 -29.44 -6.53
C GLY A 215 -18.35 -28.96 -7.94
N ILE A 216 -17.56 -27.89 -8.12
CA ILE A 216 -16.99 -27.55 -9.43
C ILE A 216 -15.83 -28.52 -9.70
N THR A 217 -15.91 -29.28 -10.80
CA THR A 217 -14.83 -30.20 -11.18
C THR A 217 -13.59 -29.43 -11.64
N ARG A 218 -12.41 -30.03 -11.51
CA ARG A 218 -11.14 -29.41 -11.92
C ARG A 218 -11.13 -29.00 -13.40
N GLU A 219 -11.75 -29.80 -14.27
CA GLU A 219 -11.88 -29.50 -15.70
C GLU A 219 -12.85 -28.34 -15.98
N ALA A 220 -13.84 -28.13 -15.11
CA ALA A 220 -14.74 -26.98 -15.20
C ALA A 220 -14.03 -25.68 -14.76
N PHE A 221 -13.12 -25.75 -13.78
CA PHE A 221 -12.33 -24.59 -13.33
C PHE A 221 -11.50 -23.95 -14.43
N GLU A 222 -10.90 -24.73 -15.34
CA GLU A 222 -10.11 -24.20 -16.45
C GLU A 222 -10.98 -23.53 -17.53
N ARG A 223 -12.30 -23.78 -17.54
CA ARG A 223 -13.26 -23.25 -18.52
C ARG A 223 -14.10 -22.08 -18.01
N VAL A 224 -14.20 -21.90 -16.69
CA VAL A 224 -15.01 -20.84 -16.08
C VAL A 224 -14.17 -19.56 -15.97
N TYR A 225 -14.18 -18.78 -17.05
CA TYR A 225 -13.87 -17.35 -16.97
C TYR A 225 -15.13 -16.63 -16.45
N ASP A 226 -15.14 -16.16 -15.20
CA ASP A 226 -16.20 -15.28 -14.67
C ASP A 226 -15.72 -13.82 -14.65
N PRO A 227 -16.15 -12.97 -15.61
CA PRO A 227 -15.83 -11.56 -15.64
C PRO A 227 -16.26 -10.81 -14.36
N ASN A 228 -17.31 -11.29 -13.68
CA ASN A 228 -17.87 -10.62 -12.51
C ASN A 228 -17.03 -10.82 -11.24
N ALA A 229 -16.18 -11.85 -11.20
CA ALA A 229 -15.18 -12.00 -10.15
C ALA A 229 -14.18 -10.83 -10.16
N PHE A 230 -13.85 -10.31 -11.36
CA PHE A 230 -12.94 -9.18 -11.53
C PHE A 230 -13.60 -7.82 -11.26
N LEU A 231 -14.90 -7.69 -11.51
CA LEU A 231 -15.65 -6.45 -11.22
C LEU A 231 -15.77 -6.16 -9.72
N ARG A 232 -15.94 -7.22 -8.90
CA ARG A 232 -15.88 -7.11 -7.43
C ARG A 232 -14.48 -6.75 -6.94
N ALA A 233 -13.44 -7.34 -7.53
CA ALA A 233 -12.06 -6.97 -7.23
C ALA A 233 -11.76 -5.49 -7.55
N ARG A 234 -12.44 -4.87 -8.52
CA ARG A 234 -12.33 -3.43 -8.86
C ARG A 234 -13.12 -2.48 -7.95
N GLY A 235 -13.85 -2.97 -6.95
CA GLY A 235 -14.64 -2.13 -6.04
C GLY A 235 -15.94 -1.57 -6.65
N ALA A 236 -16.45 -2.15 -7.74
CA ALA A 236 -17.65 -1.69 -8.42
C ALA A 236 -18.96 -2.33 -7.89
N GLY A 237 -18.96 -2.83 -6.66
CA GLY A 237 -20.07 -3.59 -6.07
C GLY A 237 -20.89 -2.85 -4.99
N SER A 238 -20.65 -1.57 -4.76
CA SER A 238 -21.44 -0.75 -3.83
C SER A 238 -22.00 0.49 -4.52
N GLN A 239 -23.16 0.29 -5.15
CA GLN A 239 -24.21 1.30 -5.28
C GLN A 239 -25.50 0.71 -4.72
#